data_AF-A0A2I1FFH2-F1
#
_entry.id   AF-A0A2I1FFH2-F1
#
_cell.length_a   1.000
_cell.length_b   1.000
_cell.length_c   1.000
_cell.angle_alpha   90.00
_cell.angle_beta   90.00
_cell.angle_gamma   90.00
#
_symmetry.space_group_name_H-M   'P 1'
#
loop_
_entity.id
_entity.type
_entity.pdbx_description
1 polymer ?
#
loop_
_entity_poly.entity_id
_entity_poly.type
_entity_poly.pdbx_seq_one_letter_code
_entity_poly.pdbx_strand_id
1 'polypeptide(L)'
;MGKPSLHSRKTAWRRQKKRQYKKFKQKEIEISDLQIQLQDFQKAVETAGEQVISKLDKTERENANLLKWIDIFSNQISSQEEEIYKLELKSYLAQSSSSLSSPPQPPSSSSSSQLSPTSFKSMDEYFKHNQVIKEI
;
A
#
# COMPACT_ATOMS: atom_id res chain seq x y z
N MET A 1 79.45 15.99 25.92
CA MET A 1 78.29 16.54 25.17
C MET A 1 77.99 17.94 25.71
N GLY A 2 78.36 19.00 24.98
CA GLY A 2 78.21 20.39 25.44
C GLY A 2 76.76 20.89 25.39
N LYS A 3 76.39 21.81 26.28
CA LYS A 3 75.07 22.44 26.29
C LYS A 3 74.87 23.31 25.03
N PRO A 4 73.69 23.32 24.39
CA PRO A 4 73.45 24.14 23.21
C PRO A 4 73.55 25.64 23.50
N SER A 5 74.03 26.40 22.52
CA SER A 5 74.14 27.85 22.61
C SER A 5 72.77 28.51 22.90
N LEU A 6 72.78 29.68 23.52
CA LEU A 6 71.56 30.45 23.81
C LEU A 6 70.77 30.76 22.53
N HIS A 7 71.46 31.03 21.42
CA HIS A 7 70.84 31.26 20.11
C HIS A 7 70.16 30.00 19.57
N SER A 8 70.81 28.84 19.69
CA SER A 8 70.22 27.54 19.29
C SER A 8 68.96 27.23 20.09
N ARG A 9 68.97 27.46 21.41
CA ARG A 9 67.80 27.27 22.28
C ARG A 9 66.64 28.20 21.89
N LYS A 10 66.91 29.50 21.67
CA LYS A 10 65.89 30.48 21.26
C LYS A 10 65.26 30.14 19.91
N THR A 11 66.07 29.73 18.92
CA THR A 11 65.57 29.35 17.58
C THR A 11 64.82 28.02 17.59
N ALA A 12 65.24 27.05 18.41
CA ALA A 12 64.51 25.80 18.62
C ALA A 12 63.10 26.06 19.18
N TRP A 13 62.98 26.90 20.21
CA TRP A 13 61.68 27.28 20.78
C TRP A 13 60.76 27.95 19.75
N ARG A 14 61.29 28.90 18.95
CA ARG A 14 60.51 29.54 17.87
C ARG A 14 60.02 28.53 16.83
N ARG A 15 60.87 27.58 16.42
CA ARG A 15 60.51 26.51 15.47
C ARG A 15 59.42 25.60 16.03
N GLN A 16 59.53 25.22 17.30
CA GLN A 16 58.52 24.41 17.99
C GLN A 16 57.18 25.14 18.05
N LYS A 17 57.16 26.41 18.46
CA LYS A 17 55.95 27.23 18.52
C LYS A 17 55.27 27.36 17.14
N LYS A 18 56.06 27.58 16.08
CA LYS A 18 55.55 27.64 14.69
C LYS A 18 54.93 26.31 14.25
N ARG A 19 55.52 25.16 14.61
CA ARG A 19 54.95 23.84 14.32
C ARG A 19 53.62 23.62 15.04
N GLN A 20 53.53 24.01 16.31
CA GLN A 20 52.29 23.90 17.08
C GLN A 20 51.18 24.77 16.50
N TYR A 21 51.50 26.01 16.10
CA TYR A 21 50.54 26.89 15.45
C TYR A 21 49.99 26.29 14.15
N LYS A 22 50.86 25.70 13.31
CA LYS A 22 50.41 25.01 12.09
C LYS A 22 49.48 23.83 12.40
N LYS A 23 49.82 23.02 13.40
CA LYS A 23 48.95 21.91 13.83
C LYS A 23 47.60 22.40 14.33
N PHE A 24 47.59 23.49 15.09
CA PHE A 24 46.35 24.10 15.57
C PHE A 24 45.48 24.59 14.43
N LYS A 25 46.06 25.34 13.47
CA LYS A 25 45.34 25.78 12.26
C LYS A 25 44.78 24.63 11.43
N GLN A 26 45.53 23.52 11.31
CA GLN A 26 45.03 22.35 10.61
C GLN A 26 43.80 21.74 11.32
N LYS A 27 43.85 21.65 12.66
CA LYS A 27 42.71 21.17 13.44
C LYS A 27 41.50 22.09 13.36
N GLU A 28 41.70 23.40 13.30
CA GLU A 28 40.59 24.35 13.10
C GLU A 28 39.87 24.11 11.77
N ILE A 29 40.62 23.85 10.69
CA ILE A 29 40.05 23.50 9.38
C ILE A 29 39.28 22.18 9.48
N GLU A 30 39.88 21.15 10.06
CA GLU A 30 39.25 19.85 10.24
C GLU A 30 37.95 19.95 11.06
N ILE A 31 37.94 20.75 12.13
CA ILE A 31 36.72 21.01 12.93
C ILE A 31 35.65 21.69 12.08
N SER A 32 36.03 22.70 11.29
CA SER A 32 35.10 23.39 10.39
C SER A 32 34.50 22.43 9.36
N ASP A 33 35.34 21.57 8.75
CA ASP A 33 34.88 20.58 7.76
C ASP A 33 33.92 19.57 8.41
N LEU A 34 34.24 19.09 9.61
CA LEU A 34 33.37 18.18 10.37
C LEU A 34 32.03 18.84 10.75
N GLN A 35 32.04 20.14 11.09
CA GLN A 35 30.80 20.88 11.37
C GLN A 35 29.89 20.98 10.13
N ILE A 36 30.48 21.22 8.96
CA ILE A 36 29.74 21.24 7.69
C ILE A 36 29.16 19.85 7.41
N GLN A 37 29.96 18.79 7.51
CA GLN A 37 29.50 17.42 7.32
C GLN A 37 28.39 17.02 8.28
N LEU A 38 28.47 17.44 9.54
CA LEU A 38 27.43 17.19 10.53
C LEU A 38 26.13 17.89 10.15
N GLN A 39 26.20 19.14 9.67
CA GLN A 39 25.02 19.89 9.23
C GLN A 39 24.38 19.24 8.00
N ASP A 40 25.18 18.80 7.04
CA ASP A 40 24.67 18.12 5.84
C ASP A 40 24.06 16.76 6.19
N PHE A 41 24.69 16.01 7.10
CA PHE A 41 24.13 14.77 7.61
C PHE A 41 22.79 15.00 8.32
N GLN A 42 22.69 16.02 9.17
CA GLN A 42 21.44 16.36 9.86
C GLN A 42 20.31 16.64 8.86
N LYS A 43 20.57 17.45 7.83
CA LYS A 43 19.59 17.72 6.77
C LYS A 43 19.17 16.46 6.01
N ALA A 44 20.13 15.57 5.73
CA ALA A 44 19.84 14.31 5.06
C ALA A 44 18.94 13.40 5.91
N VAL A 45 19.20 13.33 7.22
CA VAL A 45 18.37 12.57 8.17
C VAL A 45 16.97 13.16 8.25
N GLU A 46 16.84 14.48 8.38
CA GLU A 46 15.54 15.18 8.41
C GLU A 46 14.74 14.90 7.13
N THR A 47 15.37 15.06 5.97
CA THR A 47 14.72 14.81 4.67
C THR A 47 14.30 13.35 4.52
N ALA A 48 15.15 12.40 4.92
CA ALA A 48 14.82 10.98 4.88
C ALA A 48 13.67 10.65 5.84
N GLY A 49 13.67 11.27 7.04
CA GLY A 49 12.59 11.15 8.02
C GLY A 49 11.25 11.63 7.45
N GLU A 50 11.22 12.81 6.84
CA GLU A 50 10.02 13.35 6.19
C GLU A 50 9.47 12.43 5.10
N GLN A 51 10.36 11.84 4.29
CA GLN A 51 9.94 10.88 3.25
C GLN A 51 9.32 9.62 3.82
N VAL A 52 9.85 9.10 4.94
CA VAL A 52 9.29 7.92 5.61
C VAL A 52 7.92 8.23 6.19
N ILE A 53 7.77 9.37 6.88
CA ILE A 53 6.49 9.81 7.47
C ILE A 53 5.45 10.00 6.36
N SER A 54 5.80 10.70 5.28
CA SER A 54 4.90 10.92 4.14
C SER A 54 4.39 9.61 3.51
N LYS A 55 5.28 8.62 3.38
CA LYS A 55 4.89 7.28 2.91
C LYS A 55 3.97 6.58 3.89
N LEU A 56 4.27 6.65 5.19
CA LEU A 56 3.44 6.05 6.22
C LEU A 56 2.03 6.64 6.21
N ASP A 57 1.91 7.98 6.21
CA ASP A 57 0.62 8.70 6.17
C ASP A 57 -0.18 8.37 4.92
N LYS A 58 0.51 8.19 3.78
CA LYS A 58 -0.13 7.76 2.54
C LYS A 58 -0.69 6.35 2.68
N THR A 59 0.13 5.40 3.15
CA THR A 59 -0.30 4.01 3.36
C THR A 59 -1.42 3.90 4.37
N GLU A 60 -1.39 4.68 5.46
CA GLU A 60 -2.47 4.71 6.45
C GLU A 60 -3.80 5.15 5.83
N ARG A 61 -3.79 6.23 5.02
CA ARG A 61 -4.99 6.68 4.30
C ARG A 61 -5.51 5.64 3.31
N GLU A 62 -4.61 5.00 2.56
CA GLU A 62 -4.99 3.94 1.62
C GLU A 62 -5.60 2.75 2.34
N ASN A 63 -5.01 2.31 3.46
CA ASN A 63 -5.56 1.25 4.30
C ASN A 63 -6.94 1.61 4.88
N ALA A 64 -7.12 2.84 5.38
CA ALA A 64 -8.42 3.30 5.87
C ALA A 64 -9.49 3.30 4.76
N ASN A 65 -9.11 3.66 3.54
CA ASN A 65 -10.02 3.58 2.39
C ASN A 65 -10.37 2.12 2.04
N LEU A 66 -9.39 1.22 2.04
CA LEU A 66 -9.64 -0.20 1.80
C LEU A 66 -10.59 -0.81 2.84
N LEU A 67 -10.44 -0.45 4.11
CA LEU A 67 -11.37 -0.88 5.16
C LEU A 67 -12.80 -0.40 4.92
N LYS A 68 -12.99 0.83 4.43
CA LYS A 68 -14.32 1.33 4.04
C LYS A 68 -14.89 0.54 2.86
N TRP A 69 -14.08 0.23 1.86
CA TRP A 69 -14.51 -0.59 0.73
C TRP A 69 -14.94 -1.99 1.17
N ILE A 70 -14.17 -2.62 2.07
CA ILE A 70 -14.52 -3.91 2.65
C ILE A 70 -15.89 -3.83 3.32
N ASP A 71 -16.13 -2.84 4.16
CA ASP A 71 -17.42 -2.66 4.85
C ASP A 71 -18.58 -2.49 3.86
N ILE A 72 -18.42 -1.63 2.84
CA ILE A 72 -19.43 -1.42 1.79
C ILE A 72 -19.75 -2.74 1.07
N PHE A 73 -18.73 -3.46 0.63
CA PHE A 73 -18.95 -4.70 -0.12
C PHE A 73 -19.49 -5.83 0.77
N SER A 74 -19.07 -5.93 2.03
CA SER A 74 -19.66 -6.88 2.99
C SER A 74 -21.14 -6.63 3.17
N ASN A 75 -21.55 -5.37 3.36
CA ASN A 75 -22.97 -5.01 3.49
C ASN A 75 -23.76 -5.31 2.21
N GLN A 76 -23.17 -5.03 1.04
CA GLN A 76 -23.79 -5.35 -0.24
C GLN A 76 -23.98 -6.85 -0.45
N ILE A 77 -22.96 -7.66 -0.13
CA ILE A 77 -23.03 -9.12 -0.22
C ILE A 77 -24.12 -9.65 0.70
N SER A 78 -24.16 -9.24 1.97
CA SER A 78 -25.19 -9.69 2.92
C SER A 78 -26.60 -9.31 2.46
N SER A 79 -26.78 -8.11 1.89
CA SER A 79 -28.07 -7.70 1.31
C SER A 79 -28.48 -8.57 0.12
N GLN A 80 -27.53 -8.92 -0.75
CA GLN A 80 -27.79 -9.78 -1.91
C GLN A 80 -28.10 -11.22 -1.49
N GLU A 81 -27.39 -11.75 -0.52
CA GLU A 81 -27.68 -13.06 0.08
C GLU A 81 -29.11 -13.12 0.65
N GLU A 82 -29.55 -12.07 1.34
CA GLU A 82 -30.92 -11.98 1.86
C GLU A 82 -31.97 -11.92 0.74
N GLU A 83 -31.68 -11.18 -0.33
CA GLU A 83 -32.58 -11.11 -1.50
C GLU A 83 -32.68 -12.46 -2.21
N ILE A 84 -31.55 -13.13 -2.44
CA ILE A 84 -31.50 -14.49 -3.02
C ILE A 84 -32.36 -15.43 -2.19
N TYR A 85 -32.17 -15.45 -0.86
CA TYR A 85 -32.96 -16.28 0.04
C TYR A 85 -34.47 -16.00 -0.06
N LYS A 86 -34.87 -14.72 -0.10
CA LYS A 86 -36.30 -14.33 -0.26
C LYS A 86 -36.87 -14.80 -1.59
N LEU A 87 -36.09 -14.70 -2.68
CA LEU A 87 -36.52 -15.14 -4.01
C LEU A 87 -36.66 -16.66 -4.08
N GLU A 88 -35.70 -17.39 -3.50
CA GLU A 88 -35.77 -18.86 -3.38
C GLU A 88 -37.02 -19.27 -2.62
N LEU A 89 -37.30 -18.67 -1.47
CA LEU A 89 -38.49 -18.95 -0.66
C LEU A 89 -39.78 -18.71 -1.46
N LYS A 90 -39.88 -17.60 -2.19
CA LYS A 90 -41.02 -17.29 -3.07
C LYS A 90 -41.18 -18.34 -4.18
N SER A 91 -40.08 -18.79 -4.78
CA SER A 91 -40.09 -19.84 -5.81
C SER A 91 -40.61 -21.17 -5.26
N TYR A 92 -40.10 -21.59 -4.10
CA TYR A 92 -40.58 -22.79 -3.40
C TYR A 92 -42.09 -22.72 -3.10
N LEU A 93 -42.56 -21.58 -2.57
CA LEU A 93 -43.98 -21.35 -2.29
C LEU A 93 -44.83 -21.39 -3.57
N ALA A 94 -44.40 -20.70 -4.64
CA ALA A 94 -45.11 -20.69 -5.92
C ALA A 94 -45.24 -22.11 -6.52
N GLN A 95 -44.16 -22.90 -6.51
CA GLN A 95 -44.19 -24.30 -6.96
C GLN A 95 -45.12 -25.17 -6.10
N SER A 96 -45.11 -24.98 -4.77
CA SER A 96 -45.99 -25.73 -3.87
C SER A 96 -47.48 -25.36 -4.00
N SER A 97 -47.79 -24.13 -4.43
CA SER A 97 -49.18 -23.69 -4.69
C SER A 97 -49.73 -24.12 -6.05
N SER A 98 -48.87 -24.45 -7.01
CA SER A 98 -49.27 -24.88 -8.37
C SER A 98 -49.46 -26.40 -8.48
N SER A 99 -49.14 -27.18 -7.45
CA SER A 99 -49.36 -28.64 -7.41
C SER A 99 -50.77 -29.05 -6.93
N LEU A 100 -51.67 -28.11 -6.65
CA LEU A 100 -53.00 -28.40 -6.09
C LEU A 100 -54.20 -28.09 -6.99
N SER A 101 -54.01 -27.67 -8.25
CA SER A 101 -55.15 -27.47 -9.15
C SER A 101 -54.79 -27.53 -10.64
N SER A 102 -54.86 -28.71 -11.26
CA SER A 102 -55.42 -28.91 -12.62
C SER A 102 -55.49 -30.41 -13.01
N PRO A 103 -56.48 -30.82 -13.84
CA PRO A 103 -56.77 -32.23 -14.17
C PRO A 103 -55.77 -32.80 -15.20
N PRO A 104 -55.69 -34.14 -15.38
CA PRO A 104 -54.72 -34.76 -16.28
C PRO A 104 -55.11 -34.50 -17.74
N GLN A 105 -54.27 -33.76 -18.48
CA GLN A 105 -54.32 -33.68 -19.95
C GLN A 105 -53.23 -34.58 -20.58
N PRO A 106 -53.47 -35.16 -21.77
CA PRO A 106 -52.57 -36.11 -22.42
C PRO A 106 -51.33 -35.40 -23.04
N PRO A 107 -50.24 -36.14 -23.33
CA PRO A 107 -48.98 -35.54 -23.73
C PRO A 107 -49.03 -35.05 -25.18
N SER A 108 -49.13 -33.75 -25.39
CA SER A 108 -48.77 -33.12 -26.66
C SER A 108 -47.35 -32.57 -26.57
N SER A 109 -46.48 -33.17 -27.37
CA SER A 109 -45.12 -32.73 -27.65
C SER A 109 -45.09 -31.24 -28.03
N SER A 110 -44.55 -30.41 -27.15
CA SER A 110 -44.08 -29.07 -27.50
C SER A 110 -42.83 -28.76 -26.68
N SER A 111 -41.75 -28.53 -27.41
CA SER A 111 -40.42 -28.17 -26.92
C SER A 111 -40.49 -26.89 -26.11
N SER A 112 -40.44 -27.01 -24.78
CA SER A 112 -40.12 -25.89 -23.90
C SER A 112 -38.61 -25.87 -23.69
N SER A 113 -37.99 -24.82 -24.22
CA SER A 113 -36.59 -24.48 -23.98
C SER A 113 -36.36 -24.39 -22.47
N GLN A 114 -35.64 -25.36 -21.92
CA GLN A 114 -35.06 -25.27 -20.59
C GLN A 114 -34.12 -24.06 -20.58
N LEU A 115 -34.51 -23.00 -19.88
CA LEU A 115 -33.55 -22.04 -19.34
C LEU A 115 -32.75 -22.79 -18.28
N SER A 116 -31.65 -23.41 -18.72
CA SER A 116 -30.59 -23.84 -17.82
C SER A 116 -30.08 -22.60 -17.10
N PRO A 117 -29.89 -22.62 -15.77
CA PRO A 117 -29.11 -21.58 -15.12
C PRO A 117 -27.71 -21.64 -15.74
N THR A 118 -27.29 -20.56 -16.38
CA THR A 118 -25.92 -20.40 -16.86
C THR A 118 -25.00 -20.44 -15.64
N SER A 119 -24.53 -21.63 -15.30
CA SER A 119 -23.50 -21.83 -14.28
C SER A 119 -22.18 -21.38 -14.88
N PHE A 120 -21.81 -20.13 -14.62
CA PHE A 120 -20.49 -19.62 -14.96
C PHE A 120 -19.43 -20.30 -14.08
N LYS A 121 -18.33 -20.76 -14.69
CA LYS A 121 -17.25 -21.42 -13.95
C LYS A 121 -16.36 -20.42 -13.21
N SER A 122 -16.47 -19.13 -13.52
CA SER A 122 -15.71 -18.04 -12.92
C SER A 122 -16.42 -16.69 -13.12
N MET A 123 -16.16 -15.73 -12.23
CA MET A 123 -16.63 -14.34 -12.39
C MET A 123 -16.14 -13.70 -13.70
N ASP A 124 -14.96 -14.08 -14.21
CA ASP A 124 -14.47 -13.59 -15.50
C ASP A 124 -15.37 -13.99 -16.68
N GLU A 125 -15.98 -15.17 -16.60
CA GLU A 125 -16.88 -15.69 -17.64
C GLU A 125 -18.20 -14.91 -17.66
N TYR A 126 -18.70 -14.54 -16.48
CA TYR A 126 -19.89 -13.69 -16.32
C TYR A 126 -19.71 -12.30 -16.92
N PHE A 127 -18.58 -11.63 -16.65
CA PHE A 127 -18.35 -10.27 -17.19
C PHE A 127 -18.18 -10.26 -18.70
N LYS A 128 -17.50 -11.26 -19.28
CA LYS A 128 -17.38 -11.38 -20.74
C LYS A 128 -18.73 -11.59 -21.41
N HIS A 129 -19.58 -12.45 -20.84
CA HIS A 129 -20.93 -12.68 -21.35
C HIS A 129 -21.77 -11.39 -21.38
N ASN A 130 -21.70 -10.56 -20.34
CA ASN A 130 -22.43 -9.29 -20.28
C ASN A 130 -21.84 -8.16 -21.15
N GLN A 131 -20.57 -8.27 -21.55
CA GLN A 131 -19.94 -7.32 -22.45
C GLN A 131 -20.41 -7.52 -23.90
N VAL A 132 -20.64 -8.77 -24.30
CA VAL A 132 -21.18 -9.13 -25.64
C VAL A 132 -22.63 -8.68 -25.81
N ILE A 133 -23.43 -8.65 -24.74
CA ILE A 133 -24.86 -8.24 -24.81
C ILE A 133 -25.02 -6.72 -25.02
N LYS A 134 -24.01 -5.91 -24.70
CA LYS A 134 -24.07 -4.44 -24.86
C LYS A 134 -23.76 -3.94 -26.27
N GLU A 135 -23.33 -4.81 -27.19
CA GLU A 135 -22.98 -4.44 -28.58
C GLU A 135 -24.03 -4.91 -29.62
N ILE A 136 -25.22 -5.32 -29.18
CA ILE A 136 -26.39 -5.60 -30.03
C ILE A 136 -27.51 -4.63 -29.65
#